data_AF-A0A847YTK9-F1
#
_entry.id   AF-A0A847YTK9-F1
#
_cell.length_a   1.000
_cell.length_b   1.000
_cell.length_c   1.000
_cell.angle_alpha   90.00
_cell.angle_beta   90.00
_cell.angle_gamma   90.00
#
_symmetry.space_group_name_H-M   'P 1'
#
loop_
_entity.id
_entity.type
_entity.pdbx_description
1 polymer ?
#
loop_
_entity_poly.entity_id
_entity_poly.type
_entity_poly.pdbx_seq_one_letter_code
_entity_poly.pdbx_strand_id
1 'polypeptide(L)'
;FNRELLDFSTEFILKNPMQIRKSLDARVAIKEPAIRVITARSGESGEAGLREALNSIQERGNGHGGDVLLIGRYRHNNPDWSSLRASYPTLNLNFMTAHSSKGREADYAIVLDVISGKYGFPSEIVDDPILNLVLSNDSAFLNAEERRLFYVAVTRAKNIAFLITHETKKSSFIEEIEGPEYEHFVSSDKMSCGAIRCSKCGGGFLIKRKAGSRSFWGCSNYPYCDAISEVCFTCKEGVMIKNNRAFICSRTACGETAPICPRCGQGMLIVKDGKYGPFLGCTNWRSKGASCKYTQKLSK
;
A
#
# COMPACT_ATOMS: atom_id res chain seq x y z
N PHE A 1 1.97 22.37 3.07
CA PHE A 1 2.14 21.40 4.16
C PHE A 1 0.76 20.97 4.64
N ASN A 2 0.51 19.65 4.66
CA ASN A 2 -0.77 19.05 5.03
C ASN A 2 -1.06 19.27 6.53
N ARG A 3 -2.28 19.73 6.84
CA ARG A 3 -2.74 19.99 8.21
C ARG A 3 -2.81 18.72 9.07
N GLU A 4 -3.26 17.61 8.50
CA GLU A 4 -3.35 16.34 9.22
C GLU A 4 -1.98 15.79 9.60
N LEU A 5 -0.96 15.94 8.74
CA LEU A 5 0.42 15.55 9.10
C LEU A 5 0.96 16.39 10.26
N LEU A 6 0.61 17.68 10.27
CA LEU A 6 1.04 18.61 11.30
C LEU A 6 0.36 18.31 12.63
N ASP A 7 -0.95 18.07 12.60
CA ASP A 7 -1.76 17.76 13.77
C ASP A 7 -1.34 16.42 14.38
N PHE A 8 -1.25 15.35 13.55
CA PHE A 8 -0.72 14.04 13.97
C PHE A 8 0.66 14.19 14.63
N SER A 9 1.55 14.90 13.96
CA SER A 9 2.92 15.04 14.41
C SER A 9 3.03 15.82 15.72
N THR A 10 2.17 16.83 15.88
CA THR A 10 2.10 17.64 17.08
C THR A 10 1.57 16.80 18.23
N GLU A 11 0.52 16.02 18.03
CA GLU A 11 -0.01 15.11 19.06
C GLU A 11 0.99 14.01 19.45
N PHE A 12 1.61 13.37 18.45
CA PHE A 12 2.59 12.30 18.66
C PHE A 12 3.84 12.77 19.42
N ILE A 13 4.33 13.98 19.15
CA ILE A 13 5.47 14.54 19.90
C ILE A 13 5.02 15.10 21.26
N LEU A 14 3.88 15.79 21.34
CA LEU A 14 3.41 16.46 22.57
C LEU A 14 2.94 15.48 23.65
N LYS A 15 2.77 14.19 23.35
CA LYS A 15 2.73 13.15 24.38
C LYS A 15 3.95 13.17 25.30
N ASN A 16 5.10 13.68 24.84
CA ASN A 16 6.20 13.98 25.73
C ASN A 16 5.87 15.25 26.55
N PRO A 17 5.60 15.13 27.86
CA PRO A 17 5.19 16.27 28.70
C PRO A 17 6.28 17.36 28.83
N MET A 18 7.53 17.04 28.49
CA MET A 18 8.67 17.95 28.53
C MET A 18 8.86 18.76 27.23
N GLN A 19 8.05 18.51 26.19
CA GLN A 19 8.23 19.17 24.90
C GLN A 19 7.72 20.63 24.91
N ILE A 20 8.56 21.56 24.46
CA ILE A 20 8.17 22.97 24.24
C ILE A 20 7.11 23.04 23.13
N ARG A 21 5.92 23.57 23.47
CA ARG A 21 4.82 23.78 22.54
C ARG A 21 5.21 24.84 21.50
N LYS A 22 5.07 24.50 20.22
CA LYS A 22 5.19 25.45 19.10
C LYS A 22 3.91 25.42 18.28
N SER A 23 3.32 26.58 18.02
CA SER A 23 2.18 26.73 17.10
C SER A 23 2.69 26.72 15.66
N LEU A 24 2.06 25.92 14.79
CA LEU A 24 2.42 25.80 13.39
C LEU A 24 1.15 25.93 12.52
N ASP A 25 1.24 26.66 11.40
CA ASP A 25 0.12 26.91 10.49
C ASP A 25 0.19 26.00 9.25
N ALA A 26 -0.87 25.22 9.01
CA ALA A 26 -1.00 24.40 7.82
C ALA A 26 -1.76 25.11 6.69
N ARG A 27 -1.46 24.76 5.42
CA ARG A 27 -1.94 25.51 4.24
C ARG A 27 -2.95 24.75 3.35
N VAL A 28 -3.12 23.44 3.54
CA VAL A 28 -3.98 22.59 2.67
C VAL A 28 -4.62 21.48 3.49
N ALA A 29 -5.93 21.25 3.29
CA ALA A 29 -6.67 20.11 3.83
C ALA A 29 -6.91 19.07 2.72
N ILE A 30 -6.48 17.83 2.93
CA ILE A 30 -6.71 16.69 2.04
C ILE A 30 -7.85 15.85 2.65
N LYS A 31 -8.69 15.21 1.83
CA LYS A 31 -9.86 14.42 2.28
C LYS A 31 -9.50 12.96 2.69
N GLU A 32 -8.23 12.62 2.77
CA GLU A 32 -7.74 11.26 3.01
C GLU A 32 -6.67 11.30 4.10
N PRO A 33 -6.57 10.24 4.92
CA PRO A 33 -5.62 10.15 6.03
C PRO A 33 -4.19 10.37 5.52
N ALA A 34 -3.53 11.32 6.13
CA ALA A 34 -2.23 11.78 5.66
C ALA A 34 -1.08 10.79 5.88
N ILE A 35 -1.27 9.77 6.71
CA ILE A 35 -0.28 8.71 6.96
C ILE A 35 -0.83 7.37 6.49
N ARG A 36 -0.03 6.66 5.70
CA ARG A 36 -0.33 5.31 5.23
C ARG A 36 0.72 4.32 5.70
N VAL A 37 0.31 3.30 6.45
CA VAL A 37 1.20 2.23 6.91
C VAL A 37 1.05 1.03 5.97
N ILE A 38 2.15 0.61 5.35
CA ILE A 38 2.24 -0.57 4.49
C ILE A 38 2.99 -1.67 5.25
N THR A 39 2.33 -2.79 5.49
CA THR A 39 2.92 -3.93 6.21
C THR A 39 3.33 -5.04 5.23
N ALA A 40 4.63 -5.21 5.03
CA ALA A 40 5.21 -6.30 4.25
C ALA A 40 5.10 -7.64 5.01
N ARG A 41 4.85 -8.73 4.29
CA ARG A 41 4.70 -10.08 4.87
C ARG A 41 5.98 -10.90 4.82
N SER A 42 6.06 -11.90 5.70
CA SER A 42 7.17 -12.84 5.79
C SER A 42 7.29 -13.64 4.48
N GLY A 43 8.44 -13.52 3.81
CA GLY A 43 8.73 -14.18 2.54
C GLY A 43 8.57 -13.28 1.31
N GLU A 44 8.12 -12.04 1.47
CA GLU A 44 8.18 -11.04 0.41
C GLU A 44 9.61 -10.45 0.31
N SER A 45 10.00 -10.02 -0.89
CA SER A 45 11.23 -9.24 -1.05
C SER A 45 11.14 -7.97 -0.21
N GLY A 46 12.24 -7.53 0.41
CA GLY A 46 12.28 -6.29 1.21
C GLY A 46 11.78 -5.05 0.45
N GLU A 47 11.78 -5.09 -0.89
CA GLU A 47 11.27 -4.01 -1.73
C GLU A 47 9.76 -4.03 -1.98
N ALA A 48 9.02 -5.06 -1.54
CA ALA A 48 7.60 -5.22 -1.85
C ALA A 48 6.77 -4.03 -1.37
N GLY A 49 6.95 -3.63 -0.10
CA GLY A 49 6.26 -2.46 0.46
C GLY A 49 6.64 -1.14 -0.21
N LEU A 50 7.91 -1.02 -0.66
CA LEU A 50 8.37 0.17 -1.39
C LEU A 50 7.69 0.30 -2.74
N ARG A 51 7.63 -0.80 -3.50
CA ARG A 51 6.95 -0.82 -4.81
C ARG A 51 5.45 -0.53 -4.66
N GLU A 52 4.83 -1.01 -3.59
CA GLU A 52 3.42 -0.72 -3.30
C GLU A 52 3.17 0.78 -3.03
N ALA A 53 4.03 1.41 -2.22
CA ALA A 53 3.97 2.85 -1.99
C ALA A 53 4.11 3.64 -3.31
N LEU A 54 5.09 3.26 -4.13
CA LEU A 54 5.34 3.93 -5.42
C LEU A 54 4.20 3.73 -6.42
N ASN A 55 3.61 2.53 -6.48
CA ASN A 55 2.42 2.27 -7.31
C ASN A 55 1.24 3.14 -6.85
N SER A 56 0.99 3.22 -5.54
CA SER A 56 -0.05 4.08 -4.96
C SER A 56 0.15 5.55 -5.34
N ILE A 57 1.39 6.04 -5.36
CA ILE A 57 1.71 7.42 -5.75
C ILE A 57 1.46 7.63 -7.24
N GLN A 58 1.90 6.69 -8.09
CA GLN A 58 1.75 6.80 -9.54
C GLN A 58 0.28 6.79 -9.99
N GLU A 59 -0.56 5.96 -9.35
CA GLU A 59 -2.01 5.92 -9.61
C GLU A 59 -2.69 7.25 -9.27
N ARG A 60 -2.24 7.92 -8.19
CA ARG A 60 -2.77 9.23 -7.76
C ARG A 60 -2.31 10.38 -8.64
N GLY A 61 -1.11 10.28 -9.20
CA GLY A 61 -0.51 11.33 -10.02
C GLY A 61 -1.15 11.50 -11.40
N ASN A 62 -2.06 10.63 -11.86
CA ASN A 62 -2.60 10.63 -13.23
C ASN A 62 -1.50 10.74 -14.32
N GLY A 63 -0.31 10.20 -14.06
CA GLY A 63 0.85 10.29 -14.97
C GLY A 63 1.65 11.61 -14.89
N HIS A 64 1.31 12.54 -13.99
CA HIS A 64 2.17 13.66 -13.63
C HIS A 64 3.16 13.21 -12.55
N GLY A 65 4.44 13.47 -12.81
CA GLY A 65 5.51 13.11 -11.90
C GLY A 65 5.40 13.84 -10.57
N GLY A 66 5.35 13.08 -9.48
CA GLY A 66 5.45 13.61 -8.13
C GLY A 66 6.88 13.51 -7.60
N ASP A 67 7.28 14.47 -6.79
CA ASP A 67 8.52 14.39 -6.03
C ASP A 67 8.35 13.41 -4.87
N VAL A 68 9.17 12.35 -4.85
CA VAL A 68 9.13 11.31 -3.82
C VAL A 68 10.46 11.25 -3.09
N LEU A 69 10.41 11.43 -1.77
CA LEU A 69 11.57 11.31 -0.90
C LEU A 69 11.53 10.00 -0.12
N LEU A 70 12.47 9.10 -0.42
CA LEU A 70 12.74 7.89 0.35
C LEU A 70 13.60 8.26 1.55
N ILE A 71 13.17 7.86 2.74
CA ILE A 71 13.82 8.19 4.00
C ILE A 71 14.18 6.91 4.72
N GLY A 72 15.48 6.62 4.79
CA GLY A 72 16.01 5.54 5.62
C GLY A 72 16.48 6.03 6.98
N ARG A 73 16.65 5.12 7.94
CA ARG A 73 17.36 5.44 9.19
C ARG A 73 18.86 5.60 8.93
N TYR A 74 19.44 4.70 8.15
CA TYR A 74 20.85 4.62 7.82
C TYR A 74 21.08 4.60 6.31
N ARG A 75 22.33 4.78 5.88
CA ARG A 75 22.69 4.75 4.46
C ARG A 75 22.49 3.38 3.81
N HIS A 76 22.53 2.29 4.59
CA HIS A 76 22.33 0.94 4.07
C HIS A 76 20.87 0.65 3.69
N ASN A 77 19.91 1.48 4.14
CA ASN A 77 18.53 1.40 3.68
C ASN A 77 18.33 1.99 2.27
N ASN A 78 19.40 2.50 1.63
CA ASN A 78 19.33 3.02 0.27
C ASN A 78 18.97 1.88 -0.71
N PRO A 79 17.84 1.97 -1.43
CA PRO A 79 17.41 0.90 -2.32
C PRO A 79 18.22 0.86 -3.61
N ASP A 80 18.04 -0.22 -4.37
CA ASP A 80 18.63 -0.33 -5.71
C ASP A 80 17.92 0.60 -6.71
N TRP A 81 18.63 1.67 -7.09
CA TRP A 81 18.13 2.69 -8.00
C TRP A 81 17.90 2.19 -9.42
N SER A 82 18.66 1.17 -9.86
CA SER A 82 18.65 0.73 -11.25
C SER A 82 17.28 0.16 -11.64
N SER A 83 16.70 -0.67 -10.78
CA SER A 83 15.39 -1.29 -10.96
C SER A 83 14.23 -0.29 -10.74
N LEU A 84 14.38 0.62 -9.78
CA LEU A 84 13.35 1.60 -9.43
C LEU A 84 13.18 2.66 -10.50
N ARG A 85 14.26 3.27 -11.00
CA ARG A 85 14.17 4.30 -12.04
C ARG A 85 13.63 3.76 -13.36
N ALA A 86 13.95 2.51 -13.68
CA ALA A 86 13.41 1.84 -14.86
C ALA A 86 11.89 1.58 -14.73
N SER A 87 11.42 1.27 -13.52
CA SER A 87 10.01 0.94 -13.26
C SER A 87 9.11 2.16 -13.06
N TYR A 88 9.67 3.28 -12.59
CA TYR A 88 8.94 4.50 -12.23
C TYR A 88 9.53 5.76 -12.90
N PRO A 89 9.58 5.83 -14.25
CA PRO A 89 10.26 6.92 -14.97
C PRO A 89 9.55 8.29 -14.81
N THR A 90 8.29 8.29 -14.41
CA THR A 90 7.52 9.52 -14.18
C THR A 90 7.78 10.12 -12.82
N LEU A 91 8.29 9.36 -11.83
CA LEU A 91 8.49 9.85 -10.47
C LEU A 91 9.91 10.38 -10.28
N ASN A 92 10.04 11.53 -9.60
CA ASN A 92 11.34 12.05 -9.20
C ASN A 92 11.72 11.48 -7.84
N LEU A 93 12.53 10.43 -7.85
CA LEU A 93 12.90 9.69 -6.65
C LEU A 93 14.24 10.15 -6.09
N ASN A 94 14.28 10.47 -4.79
CA ASN A 94 15.50 10.78 -4.05
C ASN A 94 15.57 9.99 -2.74
N PHE A 95 16.77 9.64 -2.27
CA PHE A 95 16.96 8.99 -0.96
C PHE A 95 17.79 9.88 -0.03
N MET A 96 17.37 9.95 1.23
CA MET A 96 18.08 10.62 2.30
C MET A 96 17.95 9.81 3.60
N THR A 97 18.83 10.06 4.57
CA THR A 97 18.59 9.55 5.92
C THR A 97 17.67 10.51 6.66
N ALA A 98 16.96 10.03 7.68
CA ALA A 98 16.06 10.87 8.47
C ALA A 98 16.76 12.11 9.08
N HIS A 99 18.04 12.00 9.45
CA HIS A 99 18.82 13.15 9.91
C HIS A 99 19.17 14.13 8.78
N SER A 100 19.56 13.62 7.60
CA SER A 100 20.00 14.47 6.50
C SER A 100 18.83 15.13 5.77
N SER A 101 17.61 14.62 5.91
CA SER A 101 16.40 15.17 5.28
C SER A 101 15.89 16.46 5.93
N LYS A 102 16.46 16.90 7.05
CA LYS A 102 16.07 18.12 7.76
C LYS A 102 16.09 19.33 6.83
N GLY A 103 14.95 20.02 6.73
CA GLY A 103 14.78 21.20 5.87
C GLY A 103 14.51 20.89 4.39
N ARG A 104 14.40 19.62 3.99
CA ARG A 104 13.91 19.21 2.67
C ARG A 104 12.44 18.80 2.76
N GLU A 105 11.69 18.98 1.69
CA GLU A 105 10.30 18.53 1.59
C GLU A 105 10.06 17.98 0.19
N ALA A 106 9.18 17.00 0.10
CA ALA A 106 8.72 16.39 -1.16
C ALA A 106 7.19 16.24 -1.12
N ASP A 107 6.56 16.03 -2.27
CA ASP A 107 5.11 15.82 -2.32
C ASP A 107 4.72 14.57 -1.52
N TYR A 108 5.54 13.53 -1.63
CA TYR A 108 5.40 12.28 -0.90
C TYR A 108 6.69 11.92 -0.17
N ALA A 109 6.59 11.43 1.06
CA ALA A 109 7.71 10.84 1.78
C ALA A 109 7.43 9.36 2.05
N ILE A 110 8.42 8.50 1.85
CA ILE A 110 8.34 7.07 2.16
C ILE A 110 9.42 6.76 3.19
N VAL A 111 9.02 6.48 4.42
CA VAL A 111 9.92 6.06 5.50
C VAL A 111 10.11 4.55 5.41
N LEU A 112 11.36 4.14 5.18
CA LEU A 112 11.76 2.75 5.01
C LEU A 112 12.06 2.11 6.37
N ASP A 113 11.83 0.81 6.45
CA ASP A 113 12.23 -0.05 7.57
C ASP A 113 11.80 0.48 8.95
N VAL A 114 10.52 0.88 9.07
CA VAL A 114 9.90 1.21 10.36
C VAL A 114 9.55 -0.07 11.11
N ILE A 115 10.61 -0.79 11.48
CA ILE A 115 10.59 -2.10 12.14
C ILE A 115 11.28 -2.06 13.50
N SER A 116 11.09 -3.09 14.32
CA SER A 116 11.83 -3.29 15.57
C SER A 116 13.22 -3.89 15.34
N GLY A 117 14.06 -3.80 16.37
CA GLY A 117 15.41 -4.36 16.41
C GLY A 117 16.51 -3.30 16.29
N LYS A 118 17.77 -3.79 16.33
CA LYS A 118 18.98 -2.96 16.43
C LYS A 118 19.08 -1.84 15.38
N TYR A 119 18.69 -2.09 14.13
CA TYR A 119 18.73 -1.09 13.06
C TYR A 119 17.34 -0.61 12.64
N GLY A 120 16.35 -0.81 13.51
CA GLY A 120 14.98 -0.42 13.30
C GLY A 120 14.74 1.08 13.49
N PHE A 121 13.47 1.43 13.52
CA PHE A 121 13.00 2.78 13.79
C PHE A 121 11.82 2.68 14.77
N PRO A 122 12.02 2.87 16.09
CA PRO A 122 13.22 3.43 16.74
C PRO A 122 14.44 2.51 16.75
N SER A 123 15.62 3.10 16.84
CA SER A 123 16.88 2.38 17.06
C SER A 123 16.93 1.83 18.49
N GLU A 124 17.14 0.51 18.62
CA GLU A 124 17.33 -0.17 19.91
C GLU A 124 18.82 -0.32 20.30
N ILE A 125 19.72 0.37 19.60
CA ILE A 125 21.13 0.46 20.01
C ILE A 125 21.19 1.23 21.33
N VAL A 126 21.73 0.59 22.35
CA VAL A 126 21.93 1.21 23.67
C VAL A 126 23.07 2.23 23.56
N ASP A 127 22.77 3.48 23.90
CA ASP A 127 23.78 4.53 24.01
C ASP A 127 24.71 4.31 25.21
N ASP A 128 25.94 4.83 25.14
CA ASP A 128 26.94 4.67 26.19
C ASP A 128 26.43 5.28 27.52
N PRO A 129 26.58 4.58 28.67
CA PRO A 129 26.11 5.05 29.98
C PRO A 129 26.57 6.46 30.36
N ILE A 130 27.70 6.92 29.80
CA ILE A 130 28.26 8.25 30.08
C ILE A 130 27.44 9.38 29.42
N LEU A 131 26.80 9.12 28.28
CA LEU A 131 25.97 10.11 27.58
C LEU A 131 24.70 10.45 28.37
N ASN A 132 24.18 9.50 29.15
CA ASN A 132 23.01 9.70 30.01
C ASN A 132 23.21 10.75 31.11
N LEU A 133 24.46 11.02 31.52
CA LEU A 133 24.79 12.04 32.52
C LEU A 133 24.74 13.47 31.97
N VAL A 134 24.81 13.63 30.64
CA VAL A 134 24.86 14.93 29.95
C VAL A 134 23.49 15.30 29.38
N LEU A 135 22.60 14.33 29.18
CA LEU A 135 21.25 14.57 28.70
C LEU A 135 20.40 15.22 29.79
N SER A 136 19.82 16.39 29.49
CA SER A 136 18.81 17.08 30.31
C SER A 136 17.62 16.15 30.59
N ASN A 137 16.84 16.41 31.67
CA ASN A 137 15.62 15.66 32.07
C ASN A 137 14.55 15.41 30.96
N ASP A 138 14.73 15.94 29.75
CA ASP A 138 13.99 15.65 28.51
C ASP A 138 14.05 14.16 28.07
N SER A 139 15.03 13.39 28.56
CA SER A 139 15.26 11.98 28.23
C SER A 139 14.39 10.98 29.02
N ALA A 140 13.57 11.44 29.96
CA ALA A 140 12.73 10.57 30.79
C ALA A 140 11.58 9.88 30.01
N PHE A 141 11.26 10.36 28.80
CA PHE A 141 10.24 9.76 27.94
C PHE A 141 10.87 8.73 27.00
N LEU A 142 10.34 7.51 26.99
CA LEU A 142 10.88 6.39 26.21
C LEU A 142 11.15 6.82 24.75
N ASN A 143 12.37 6.60 24.25
CA ASN A 143 12.75 6.89 22.86
C ASN A 143 12.47 8.35 22.43
N ALA A 144 12.59 9.34 23.32
CA ALA A 144 12.27 10.75 23.03
C ALA A 144 13.02 11.32 21.81
N GLU A 145 14.32 11.04 21.67
CA GLU A 145 15.11 11.50 20.53
C GLU A 145 14.68 10.83 19.22
N GLU A 146 14.41 9.51 19.28
CA GLU A 146 13.91 8.74 18.14
C GLU A 146 12.52 9.21 17.69
N ARG A 147 11.64 9.58 18.63
CA ARG A 147 10.33 10.17 18.33
C ARG A 147 10.46 11.50 17.60
N ARG A 148 11.40 12.36 18.02
CA ARG A 148 11.71 13.62 17.32
C ARG A 148 12.25 13.35 15.91
N LEU A 149 13.04 12.31 15.71
CA LEU A 149 13.52 11.95 14.38
C LEU A 149 12.41 11.36 13.50
N PHE A 150 11.54 10.54 14.06
CA PHE A 150 10.37 9.99 13.37
C PHE A 150 9.47 11.11 12.85
N TYR A 151 9.20 12.11 13.70
CA TYR A 151 8.53 13.34 13.30
C TYR A 151 9.21 14.04 12.13
N VAL A 152 10.54 14.21 12.18
CA VAL A 152 11.27 14.84 11.07
C VAL A 152 11.03 14.07 9.78
N ALA A 153 11.09 12.73 9.81
CA ALA A 153 10.84 11.90 8.62
C ALA A 153 9.42 12.06 8.07
N VAL A 154 8.39 11.92 8.91
CA VAL A 154 6.97 12.02 8.51
C VAL A 154 6.66 13.40 7.94
N THR A 155 7.16 14.46 8.57
CA THR A 155 6.93 15.84 8.13
C THR A 155 7.76 16.28 6.94
N ARG A 156 8.49 15.39 6.25
CA ARG A 156 9.06 15.73 4.94
C ARG A 156 8.03 15.62 3.82
N ALA A 157 6.91 14.95 4.04
CA ALA A 157 5.81 14.86 3.08
C ALA A 157 4.95 16.13 3.11
N LYS A 158 4.64 16.68 1.92
CA LYS A 158 3.66 17.76 1.79
C LYS A 158 2.23 17.24 1.70
N ASN A 159 2.02 16.07 1.10
CA ASN A 159 0.71 15.46 0.87
C ASN A 159 0.50 14.23 1.74
N ILE A 160 1.19 13.12 1.46
CA ILE A 160 1.02 11.83 2.15
C ILE A 160 2.39 11.27 2.56
N ALA A 161 2.49 10.79 3.80
CA ALA A 161 3.63 10.04 4.30
C ALA A 161 3.30 8.53 4.29
N PHE A 162 4.18 7.73 3.67
CA PHE A 162 4.11 6.28 3.68
C PHE A 162 5.11 5.71 4.67
N LEU A 163 4.68 4.74 5.48
CA LEU A 163 5.52 4.05 6.47
C LEU A 163 5.57 2.58 6.12
N ILE A 164 6.76 2.06 5.81
CA ILE A 164 6.94 0.65 5.49
C ILE A 164 7.35 -0.09 6.75
N THR A 165 6.60 -1.12 7.11
CA THR A 165 6.88 -2.00 8.25
C THR A 165 6.77 -3.48 7.84
N HIS A 166 7.09 -4.38 8.76
CA HIS A 166 7.03 -5.83 8.53
C HIS A 166 6.13 -6.50 9.58
N GLU A 167 5.36 -7.50 9.16
CA GLU A 167 4.35 -8.14 10.02
C GLU A 167 4.94 -8.78 11.30
N THR A 168 6.14 -9.36 11.21
CA THR A 168 6.80 -10.04 12.35
C THR A 168 7.78 -9.16 13.13
N LYS A 169 8.14 -8.00 12.59
CA LYS A 169 9.12 -7.07 13.18
C LYS A 169 8.54 -5.67 13.27
N LYS A 170 7.30 -5.57 13.73
CA LYS A 170 6.63 -4.29 13.79
C LYS A 170 7.33 -3.35 14.78
N SER A 171 7.45 -2.09 14.41
CA SER A 171 8.00 -1.07 15.30
C SER A 171 6.98 -0.66 16.36
N SER A 172 7.48 -0.33 17.56
CA SER A 172 6.67 0.24 18.64
C SER A 172 5.99 1.56 18.25
N PHE A 173 6.59 2.35 17.34
CA PHE A 173 5.93 3.56 16.81
C PHE A 173 4.76 3.22 15.90
N ILE A 174 4.84 2.14 15.11
CA ILE A 174 3.71 1.72 14.29
C ILE A 174 2.58 1.16 15.17
N GLU A 175 2.92 0.38 16.19
CA GLU A 175 1.94 -0.12 17.16
C GLU A 175 1.24 1.03 17.89
N GLU A 176 1.96 2.09 18.26
CA GLU A 176 1.38 3.27 18.89
C GLU A 176 0.40 4.01 17.96
N ILE A 177 0.80 4.28 16.71
CA ILE A 177 0.00 5.09 15.77
C ILE A 177 -1.16 4.31 15.14
N GLU A 178 -1.15 2.98 15.21
CA GLU A 178 -2.32 2.16 14.87
C GLU A 178 -3.32 2.05 16.02
N GLY A 179 -3.01 2.61 17.19
CA GLY A 179 -3.93 2.70 18.30
C GLY A 179 -5.14 3.61 18.01
N PRO A 180 -6.22 3.47 18.78
CA PRO A 180 -7.47 4.22 18.57
C PRO A 180 -7.30 5.75 18.66
N GLU A 181 -6.25 6.21 19.33
CA GLU A 181 -5.93 7.63 19.48
C GLU A 181 -5.56 8.31 18.15
N TYR A 182 -4.99 7.56 17.20
CA TYR A 182 -4.48 8.11 15.94
C TYR A 182 -5.18 7.54 14.70
N GLU A 183 -6.25 6.76 14.88
CA GLU A 183 -7.00 6.06 13.82
C GLU A 183 -7.49 7.02 12.71
N HIS A 184 -7.76 8.28 13.05
CA HIS A 184 -8.18 9.30 12.10
C HIS A 184 -7.07 9.79 11.17
N PHE A 185 -5.81 9.72 11.60
CA PHE A 185 -4.65 10.18 10.83
C PHE A 185 -3.98 9.07 10.03
N VAL A 186 -4.20 7.82 10.44
CA VAL A 186 -3.46 6.65 9.96
C VAL A 186 -4.40 5.70 9.23
N SER A 187 -4.18 5.55 7.93
CA SER A 187 -4.68 4.37 7.21
C SER A 187 -3.67 3.25 7.37
N SER A 188 -3.94 2.31 8.27
CA SER A 188 -3.21 1.06 8.31
C SER A 188 -3.75 0.13 7.21
N ASP A 189 -3.01 0.03 6.12
CA ASP A 189 -3.26 -1.02 5.15
C ASP A 189 -2.72 -2.32 5.80
N LYS A 190 -3.51 -2.91 6.72
CA LYS A 190 -3.34 -4.31 7.16
C LYS A 190 -3.61 -5.21 5.96
N MET A 191 -2.69 -5.24 4.99
CA MET A 191 -2.87 -5.82 3.66
C MET A 191 -4.34 -5.81 3.22
N SER A 192 -4.86 -4.61 2.99
CA SER A 192 -6.11 -4.42 2.29
C SER A 192 -5.99 -3.31 1.25
N CYS A 193 -4.94 -3.36 0.42
CA CYS A 193 -5.03 -2.75 -0.91
C CYS A 193 -4.10 -3.43 -1.93
N GLY A 194 -4.69 -4.16 -2.89
CA GLY A 194 -4.08 -4.39 -4.21
C GLY A 194 -3.63 -5.82 -4.53
N ALA A 195 -2.97 -6.55 -3.63
CA ALA A 195 -2.43 -7.87 -3.95
C ALA A 195 -3.45 -8.98 -3.64
N ILE A 196 -4.34 -9.29 -4.59
CA ILE A 196 -5.27 -10.43 -4.45
C ILE A 196 -4.45 -11.73 -4.38
N ARG A 197 -4.54 -12.45 -3.26
CA ARG A 197 -3.86 -13.75 -3.11
C ARG A 197 -4.35 -14.74 -4.16
N CYS A 198 -3.42 -15.53 -4.69
CA CYS A 198 -3.75 -16.60 -5.62
C CYS A 198 -4.48 -17.71 -4.88
N SER A 199 -5.74 -17.95 -5.27
CA SER A 199 -6.57 -19.02 -4.70
C SER A 199 -6.07 -20.43 -5.05
N LYS A 200 -5.15 -20.58 -6.01
CA LYS A 200 -4.60 -21.88 -6.43
C LYS A 200 -3.39 -22.31 -5.58
N CYS A 201 -2.41 -21.44 -5.40
CA CYS A 201 -1.15 -21.79 -4.71
C CYS A 201 -1.07 -21.26 -3.27
N GLY A 202 -1.92 -20.31 -2.87
CA GLY A 202 -1.93 -19.71 -1.53
C GLY A 202 -0.74 -18.79 -1.22
N GLY A 203 0.43 -19.03 -1.81
CA GLY A 203 1.65 -18.24 -1.57
C GLY A 203 1.94 -17.13 -2.58
N GLY A 204 1.31 -17.15 -3.76
CA GLY A 204 1.50 -16.11 -4.79
C GLY A 204 0.39 -15.05 -4.80
N PHE A 205 0.60 -13.98 -5.56
CA PHE A 205 -0.38 -12.89 -5.76
C PHE A 205 -0.82 -12.81 -7.21
N LEU A 206 -2.03 -12.30 -7.46
CA LEU A 206 -2.51 -12.04 -8.81
C LEU A 206 -1.99 -10.67 -9.28
N ILE A 207 -1.39 -10.65 -10.46
CA ILE A 207 -0.90 -9.44 -11.14
C ILE A 207 -1.57 -9.29 -12.51
N LYS A 208 -1.89 -8.05 -12.92
CA LYS A 208 -2.52 -7.77 -14.20
C LYS A 208 -1.50 -7.95 -15.34
N ARG A 209 -1.79 -8.83 -16.28
CA ARG A 209 -0.99 -9.14 -17.47
C ARG A 209 -1.80 -8.83 -18.73
N LYS A 210 -1.11 -8.61 -19.85
CA LYS A 210 -1.71 -8.44 -21.19
C LYS A 210 -1.26 -9.57 -22.10
N ALA A 211 -2.20 -10.17 -22.82
CA ALA A 211 -1.95 -11.08 -23.93
C ALA A 211 -2.72 -10.59 -25.16
N GLY A 212 -1.99 -10.01 -26.12
CA GLY A 212 -2.59 -9.30 -27.25
C GLY A 212 -3.48 -8.15 -26.76
N SER A 213 -4.74 -8.12 -27.21
CA SER A 213 -5.74 -7.11 -26.80
C SER A 213 -6.43 -7.42 -25.46
N ARG A 214 -6.24 -8.60 -24.88
CA ARG A 214 -6.94 -9.03 -23.66
C ARG A 214 -6.03 -8.87 -22.44
N SER A 215 -6.51 -8.14 -21.43
CA SER A 215 -5.91 -8.16 -20.09
C SER A 215 -6.52 -9.25 -19.21
N PHE A 216 -5.71 -9.84 -18.34
CA PHE A 216 -6.12 -10.85 -17.37
C PHE A 216 -5.27 -10.71 -16.09
N TRP A 217 -5.71 -11.31 -15.00
CA TRP A 217 -4.92 -11.39 -13.77
C TRP A 217 -4.26 -12.77 -13.70
N GLY A 218 -2.94 -12.84 -13.56
CA GLY A 218 -2.19 -14.10 -13.49
C GLY A 218 -1.32 -14.16 -12.23
N CYS A 219 -1.02 -15.37 -11.75
CA CYS A 219 -0.17 -15.53 -10.58
C CYS A 219 1.25 -14.96 -10.79
N SER A 220 1.80 -14.35 -9.75
CA SER A 220 3.18 -13.89 -9.70
C SER A 220 4.17 -15.05 -9.75
N ASN A 221 3.80 -16.23 -9.26
CA ASN A 221 4.64 -17.41 -9.21
C ASN A 221 4.65 -18.23 -10.51
N TYR A 222 4.18 -17.66 -11.62
CA TYR A 222 4.34 -18.27 -12.94
C TYR A 222 5.84 -18.40 -13.29
N PRO A 223 6.34 -19.56 -13.77
CA PRO A 223 5.59 -20.68 -14.35
C PRO A 223 5.15 -21.77 -13.36
N TYR A 224 5.57 -21.71 -12.09
CA TYR A 224 5.24 -22.71 -11.07
C TYR A 224 3.75 -22.68 -10.65
N CYS A 225 3.06 -21.56 -10.87
CA CYS A 225 1.62 -21.44 -10.75
C CYS A 225 1.04 -20.72 -11.97
N ASP A 226 0.20 -21.42 -12.73
CA ASP A 226 -0.50 -20.97 -13.95
C ASP A 226 -1.92 -20.44 -13.68
N ALA A 227 -2.23 -20.10 -12.42
CA ALA A 227 -3.55 -19.57 -12.08
C ALA A 227 -3.83 -18.25 -12.80
N ILE A 228 -5.03 -18.17 -13.39
CA ILE A 228 -5.54 -16.98 -14.06
C ILE A 228 -6.91 -16.60 -13.52
N SER A 229 -7.24 -15.32 -13.59
CA SER A 229 -8.54 -14.78 -13.22
C SER A 229 -8.93 -13.65 -14.18
N GLU A 230 -10.23 -13.48 -14.38
CA GLU A 230 -10.75 -12.49 -15.31
C GLU A 230 -10.77 -11.09 -14.70
N VAL A 231 -10.59 -10.08 -15.55
CA VAL A 231 -10.79 -8.69 -15.19
C VAL A 231 -12.28 -8.43 -15.04
N CYS A 232 -12.66 -7.56 -14.11
CA CYS A 232 -14.03 -7.10 -13.94
C CYS A 232 -14.60 -6.56 -15.24
N PHE A 233 -15.77 -7.07 -15.64
CA PHE A 233 -16.45 -6.69 -16.87
C PHE A 233 -17.05 -5.28 -16.83
N THR A 234 -17.27 -4.74 -15.63
CA THR A 234 -17.78 -3.37 -15.42
C THR A 234 -16.65 -2.35 -15.35
N CYS A 235 -15.79 -2.40 -14.32
CA CYS A 235 -14.76 -1.38 -14.13
C CYS A 235 -13.47 -1.59 -14.94
N LYS A 236 -13.26 -2.77 -15.54
CA LYS A 236 -12.06 -3.12 -16.34
C LYS A 236 -10.72 -3.01 -15.59
N GLU A 237 -10.78 -2.82 -14.27
CA GLU A 237 -9.61 -2.66 -13.40
C GLU A 237 -9.50 -3.78 -12.39
N GLY A 238 -10.54 -4.04 -11.60
CA GLY A 238 -10.54 -5.07 -10.57
C GLY A 238 -10.46 -6.50 -11.13
N VAL A 239 -10.13 -7.46 -10.26
CA VAL A 239 -10.21 -8.90 -10.58
C VAL A 239 -11.54 -9.46 -10.08
N MET A 240 -12.13 -10.38 -10.84
CA MET A 240 -13.30 -11.13 -10.41
C MET A 240 -12.87 -12.34 -9.57
N ILE A 241 -13.11 -12.28 -8.26
CA ILE A 241 -12.77 -13.34 -7.32
C ILE A 241 -14.00 -14.23 -7.12
N LYS A 242 -13.83 -15.54 -7.30
CA LYS A 242 -14.87 -16.53 -7.03
C LYS A 242 -14.96 -16.80 -5.52
N ASN A 243 -16.15 -16.67 -4.95
CA ASN A 243 -16.48 -17.23 -3.63
C ASN A 243 -17.49 -18.38 -3.78
N ASN A 244 -18.08 -18.84 -2.67
CA ASN A 244 -19.04 -19.97 -2.69
C ASN A 244 -20.40 -19.64 -3.33
N ARG A 245 -20.73 -18.36 -3.54
CA ARG A 245 -22.04 -17.90 -4.02
C ARG A 245 -21.97 -17.23 -5.39
N ALA A 246 -20.95 -16.42 -5.63
CA ALA A 246 -20.81 -15.54 -6.79
C ALA A 246 -19.35 -15.20 -7.07
N PHE A 247 -19.12 -14.55 -8.20
CA PHE A 247 -17.91 -13.77 -8.46
C PHE A 247 -18.12 -12.35 -7.96
N ILE A 248 -17.12 -11.78 -7.30
CA ILE A 248 -17.15 -10.42 -6.75
C ILE A 248 -15.93 -9.66 -7.26
N CYS A 249 -16.12 -8.41 -7.65
CA CYS A 249 -15.03 -7.52 -8.00
C CYS A 249 -14.18 -7.19 -6.77
N SER A 250 -12.86 -7.32 -6.90
CA SER A 250 -11.92 -6.99 -5.83
C SER A 250 -11.91 -5.52 -5.42
N ARG A 251 -12.42 -4.63 -6.28
CA ARG A 251 -12.50 -3.19 -6.00
C ARG A 251 -13.82 -2.90 -5.30
N THR A 252 -13.75 -2.58 -4.02
CA THR A 252 -14.92 -2.21 -3.19
C THR A 252 -15.73 -1.07 -3.80
N ALA A 253 -15.06 -0.06 -4.35
CA ALA A 253 -15.72 1.05 -5.06
C ALA A 253 -16.52 0.62 -6.31
N CYS A 254 -16.22 -0.53 -6.91
CA CYS A 254 -16.98 -1.07 -8.03
C CYS A 254 -18.19 -1.89 -7.57
N GLY A 255 -18.05 -2.68 -6.52
CA GLY A 255 -19.15 -3.48 -5.94
C GLY A 255 -19.77 -4.55 -6.85
N GLU A 256 -19.25 -4.74 -8.06
CA GLU A 256 -19.86 -5.61 -9.07
C GLU A 256 -19.85 -7.09 -8.67
N THR A 257 -20.93 -7.80 -8.96
CA THR A 257 -21.05 -9.24 -8.72
C THR A 257 -21.59 -9.97 -9.94
N ALA A 258 -21.18 -11.22 -10.14
CA ALA A 258 -21.69 -12.07 -11.21
C ALA A 258 -21.98 -13.49 -10.71
N PRO A 259 -23.14 -14.09 -11.08
CA PRO A 259 -23.45 -15.46 -10.70
C PRO A 259 -22.44 -16.47 -11.27
N ILE A 260 -22.22 -17.55 -10.53
CA ILE A 260 -21.44 -18.69 -11.01
C ILE A 260 -22.28 -19.44 -12.05
N CYS A 261 -21.68 -19.77 -13.19
CA CYS A 261 -22.35 -20.55 -14.24
C CYS A 261 -22.74 -21.93 -13.70
N PRO A 262 -24.03 -22.31 -13.69
CA PRO A 262 -24.49 -23.57 -13.11
C PRO A 262 -24.07 -24.79 -13.95
N ARG A 263 -23.70 -24.59 -15.22
CA ARG A 263 -23.29 -25.68 -16.11
C ARG A 263 -21.83 -26.09 -15.93
N CYS A 264 -20.91 -25.15 -15.76
CA CYS A 264 -19.49 -25.46 -15.68
C CYS A 264 -18.87 -25.19 -14.31
N GLY A 265 -19.56 -24.45 -13.43
CA GLY A 265 -19.04 -24.07 -12.11
C GLY A 265 -17.79 -23.18 -12.11
N GLN A 266 -17.22 -22.89 -13.27
CA GLN A 266 -15.95 -22.18 -13.43
C GLN A 266 -16.11 -20.78 -14.02
N GLY A 267 -17.02 -20.61 -14.99
CA GLY A 267 -17.28 -19.31 -15.60
C GLY A 267 -18.30 -18.51 -14.82
N MET A 268 -18.30 -17.20 -15.03
CA MET A 268 -19.33 -16.29 -14.52
C MET A 268 -20.38 -15.99 -15.59
N LEU A 269 -21.60 -15.65 -15.18
CA LEU A 269 -22.65 -15.19 -16.08
C LEU A 269 -22.63 -13.67 -16.17
N ILE A 270 -22.45 -13.16 -17.38
CA ILE A 270 -22.47 -11.72 -17.68
C ILE A 270 -23.56 -11.41 -18.71
N VAL A 271 -24.09 -10.20 -18.67
CA VAL A 271 -25.05 -9.72 -19.68
C VAL A 271 -24.33 -9.54 -21.02
N LYS A 272 -24.91 -10.10 -22.07
CA LYS A 272 -24.46 -9.99 -23.46
C LYS A 272 -25.63 -9.62 -24.35
N ASP A 273 -25.36 -8.87 -25.40
CA ASP A 273 -26.36 -8.55 -26.41
C ASP A 273 -26.49 -9.68 -27.43
N GLY A 274 -27.73 -10.01 -27.79
CA GLY A 274 -28.05 -11.03 -28.78
C GLY A 274 -29.16 -10.57 -29.72
N LYS A 275 -29.38 -11.35 -30.79
CA LYS A 275 -30.41 -11.06 -31.81
C LYS A 275 -31.82 -10.86 -31.22
N TYR A 276 -32.12 -11.49 -30.09
CA TYR A 276 -33.42 -11.46 -29.42
C TYR A 276 -33.43 -10.60 -28.15
N GLY A 277 -32.44 -9.69 -27.99
CA GLY A 277 -32.25 -8.87 -26.80
C GLY A 277 -31.14 -9.38 -25.88
N PRO A 278 -30.91 -8.70 -24.74
CA PRO A 278 -29.86 -9.05 -23.80
C PRO A 278 -30.14 -10.37 -23.09
N PHE A 279 -29.08 -11.13 -22.81
CA PHE A 279 -29.15 -12.42 -22.13
C PHE A 279 -27.92 -12.64 -21.23
N LEU A 280 -28.03 -13.51 -20.24
CA LEU A 280 -26.88 -13.94 -19.44
C LEU A 280 -26.12 -15.04 -20.17
N GLY A 281 -24.82 -14.84 -20.39
CA GLY A 281 -23.95 -15.81 -21.05
C GLY A 281 -22.69 -16.11 -20.24
N CYS A 282 -22.25 -17.37 -20.26
CA CYS A 282 -21.03 -17.80 -19.59
C CYS A 282 -19.78 -17.14 -20.21
N THR A 283 -18.80 -16.73 -19.39
CA THR A 283 -17.53 -16.16 -19.88
C THR A 283 -16.60 -17.19 -20.52
N ASN A 284 -16.69 -18.46 -20.11
CA ASN A 284 -15.97 -19.60 -20.74
C ASN A 284 -16.52 -20.05 -22.11
N TRP A 285 -17.37 -19.25 -22.76
CA TRP A 285 -17.84 -19.54 -24.12
C TRP A 285 -16.76 -19.23 -25.17
N ARG A 286 -16.59 -20.12 -26.16
CA ARG A 286 -15.71 -19.93 -27.32
C ARG A 286 -16.37 -20.50 -28.57
N SER A 287 -16.09 -19.90 -29.73
CA SER A 287 -16.63 -20.32 -31.03
C SER A 287 -16.03 -21.63 -31.56
N LYS A 288 -14.80 -21.96 -31.15
CA LYS A 288 -14.08 -23.18 -31.54
C LYS A 288 -13.51 -23.88 -30.29
N GLY A 289 -13.49 -25.22 -30.31
CA GLY A 289 -12.97 -26.06 -29.23
C GLY A 289 -13.93 -26.26 -28.04
N ALA A 290 -13.40 -26.81 -26.95
CA ALA A 290 -14.16 -27.05 -25.72
C ALA A 290 -14.59 -25.72 -25.08
N SER A 291 -15.90 -25.54 -24.88
CA SER A 291 -16.45 -24.32 -24.31
C SER A 291 -17.79 -24.52 -23.61
N CYS A 292 -18.12 -23.62 -22.68
CA CYS A 292 -19.42 -23.64 -22.00
C CYS A 292 -20.44 -22.79 -22.77
N LYS A 293 -21.48 -23.44 -23.32
CA LYS A 293 -22.56 -22.79 -24.08
C LYS A 293 -23.80 -22.45 -23.24
N TYR A 294 -23.66 -22.37 -21.92
CA TYR A 294 -24.78 -22.02 -21.05
C TYR A 294 -25.19 -20.56 -21.24
N THR A 295 -26.49 -20.35 -21.46
CA THR A 295 -27.13 -19.04 -21.52
C THR A 295 -28.45 -19.08 -20.75
N GLN A 296 -28.87 -17.92 -20.25
CA GLN A 296 -30.11 -17.76 -19.52
C GLN A 296 -30.79 -16.45 -19.95
N LYS A 297 -32.10 -16.47 -20.15
CA LYS A 297 -32.87 -15.25 -20.41
C LYS A 297 -32.86 -14.37 -19.15
N LEU A 298 -32.70 -13.06 -19.32
CA LEU A 298 -32.93 -12.12 -18.22
C LEU A 298 -34.41 -12.21 -17.83
N SER A 299 -34.70 -12.54 -16.58
CA SER A 299 -36.06 -12.45 -16.04
C SER A 299 -36.51 -11.00 -16.12
N LYS A 300 -37.68 -10.75 -16.70
CA LYS A 300 -38.34 -9.44 -16.65
C LYS A 300 -38.71 -9.08 -15.22
#